data_AF-A0A498L6N7-F1
#
_entry.id   AF-A0A498L6N7-F1
#
_cell.length_a   1.000
_cell.length_b   1.000
_cell.length_c   1.000
_cell.angle_alpha   90.00
_cell.angle_beta   90.00
_cell.angle_gamma   90.00
#
_symmetry.space_group_name_H-M   'P 1'
#
loop_
_entity.id
_entity.type
_entity.pdbx_description
1 polymer ?
#
loop_
_entity_poly.entity_id
_entity_poly.type
_entity_poly.pdbx_seq_one_letter_code
_entity_poly.pdbx_strand_id
1 'polypeptide(L)'
;MAEGGSPARQRQLALLAVCALGLLVAAFAAPQVDAGLGLGSGGPDGPGERPDAPTGGGGDGSGDGGVGFGDAVEELLEWLSSDDEPRDGEPASVCTVRFAAEPAPGATVPVVVTDERGRVEGARVSLDGEVVGTTDERGTVPVEVPYERELTLDATLPAGSTCSTSRDTAGVEAAPASAAVAPVAAGVGAPESSRWTAAAQVRPGEDDGDDADGPRVTRGVTVDGEVRIAVEGEPIPGERVTLGATVDGEPMREATVSVDGQRVGTTDDEGRYRLRVPTDGPDSIRVRVERGEFGGEKRIDVTNLRAVVRPATILAIPGGDAVVVARLGNRTVPNATVTLGGERLGTTDAQGRLRFSLPSDPTAVIALRAGDLTARQSLVPLYAVTALVALLVVLALALVVAKLRGRTGNVRGTAISLTERLRRLARWLVGLAFRVTAALEGLLDWLAVRLRALRAVLASLTALGSLGAVRDAVAGALAWLLALPGRAWAALLTMVAWLRGLPGRLRRRGADDGTATADDSVTATGADERDDPAGLRERWRAFARWVAPERWPQRTPGEVAREAAETGFPHESVRDLTRVFRDVEYGGRPETPEREERARTAFDALRDHREADAVDDRPDEESEVTDRG
;
A
#
# COMPACT_ATOMS: atom_id res chain seq x y z
N MET A 1 45.01 -30.40 37.55
CA MET A 1 45.12 -30.54 36.09
C MET A 1 43.99 -29.69 35.51
N ALA A 2 44.34 -28.53 34.93
CA ALA A 2 44.11 -28.19 33.51
C ALA A 2 42.61 -28.25 33.14
N GLU A 3 41.93 -27.14 32.84
CA GLU A 3 42.06 -26.45 31.56
C GLU A 3 41.96 -24.92 31.67
N GLY A 4 42.91 -24.24 31.03
CA GLY A 4 42.88 -22.82 30.77
C GLY A 4 42.01 -22.49 29.56
N GLY A 5 40.90 -21.79 29.79
CA GLY A 5 40.22 -21.03 28.74
C GLY A 5 41.10 -19.82 28.37
N SER A 6 41.72 -19.87 27.20
CA SER A 6 42.77 -18.92 26.81
C SER A 6 42.28 -17.46 26.72
N PRO A 7 43.12 -16.47 27.11
CA PRO A 7 42.84 -15.03 26.92
C PRO A 7 42.65 -14.63 25.45
N ALA A 8 42.88 -15.54 24.50
CA ALA A 8 42.66 -15.36 23.07
C ALA A 8 41.16 -15.28 22.71
N ARG A 9 40.29 -16.09 23.35
CA ARG A 9 38.83 -16.06 23.10
C ARG A 9 38.18 -14.75 23.57
N GLN A 10 38.65 -14.21 24.69
CA GLN A 10 38.18 -12.92 25.22
C GLN A 10 38.66 -11.73 24.37
N ARG A 11 39.86 -11.82 23.78
CA ARG A 11 40.37 -10.84 22.82
C ARG A 11 39.62 -10.93 21.49
N GLN A 12 39.28 -12.12 21.00
CA GLN A 12 38.47 -12.33 19.80
C GLN A 12 37.03 -11.80 19.95
N LEU A 13 36.38 -12.03 21.09
CA LEU A 13 35.04 -11.47 21.35
C LEU A 13 35.06 -9.95 21.52
N ALA A 14 36.10 -9.39 22.14
CA ALA A 14 36.28 -7.94 22.22
C ALA A 14 36.56 -7.33 20.84
N LEU A 15 37.33 -8.01 19.98
CA LEU A 15 37.59 -7.58 18.61
C LEU A 15 36.32 -7.66 17.76
N LEU A 16 35.54 -8.73 17.88
CA LEU A 16 34.23 -8.88 17.21
C LEU A 16 33.23 -7.80 17.67
N ALA A 17 33.18 -7.48 18.95
CA ALA A 17 32.32 -6.41 19.46
C ALA A 17 32.76 -5.02 18.99
N VAL A 18 34.07 -4.76 18.91
CA VAL A 18 34.62 -3.51 18.35
C VAL A 18 34.41 -3.44 16.84
N CYS A 19 34.52 -4.55 16.12
CA CYS A 19 34.19 -4.63 14.69
C CYS A 19 32.69 -4.43 14.44
N ALA A 20 31.82 -5.01 15.26
CA ALA A 20 30.38 -4.80 15.17
C ALA A 20 29.99 -3.34 15.49
N LEU A 21 30.60 -2.74 16.52
CA LEU A 21 30.43 -1.32 16.83
C LEU A 21 30.97 -0.42 15.72
N GLY A 22 32.12 -0.78 15.14
CA GLY A 22 32.72 -0.08 14.00
C GLY A 22 31.86 -0.17 12.74
N LEU A 23 31.26 -1.34 12.46
CA LEU A 23 30.31 -1.52 11.35
C LEU A 23 29.01 -0.75 11.58
N LEU A 24 28.52 -0.67 12.82
CA LEU A 24 27.33 0.10 13.16
C LEU A 24 27.58 1.61 13.05
N VAL A 25 28.76 2.08 13.46
CA VAL A 25 29.18 3.48 13.27
C VAL A 25 29.45 3.79 11.80
N ALA A 26 30.04 2.87 11.04
CA ALA A 26 30.30 3.04 9.61
C ALA A 26 29.00 3.03 8.78
N ALA A 27 28.01 2.20 9.16
CA ALA A 27 26.69 2.19 8.53
C ALA A 27 25.94 3.52 8.75
N PHE A 28 26.19 4.20 9.87
CA PHE A 28 25.63 5.53 10.16
C PHE A 28 26.47 6.70 9.64
N ALA A 29 27.76 6.49 9.32
CA ALA A 29 28.68 7.50 8.81
C ALA A 29 28.88 7.44 7.28
N ALA A 30 28.32 6.42 6.61
CA ALA A 30 28.29 6.38 5.16
C ALA A 30 27.44 7.56 4.64
N PRO A 31 27.99 8.43 3.76
CA PRO A 31 27.18 9.44 3.10
C PRO A 31 26.11 8.73 2.28
N GLN A 32 24.85 9.06 2.52
CA GLN A 32 23.78 8.75 1.59
C GLN A 32 24.17 9.43 0.28
N VAL A 33 24.53 8.62 -0.72
CA VAL A 33 24.72 9.13 -2.07
C VAL A 33 23.32 9.41 -2.58
N ASP A 34 22.90 10.67 -2.44
CA ASP A 34 21.77 11.18 -3.20
C ASP A 34 22.12 10.98 -4.69
N ALA A 35 21.43 10.05 -5.34
CA ALA A 35 21.27 10.10 -6.79
C ALA A 35 20.37 11.31 -7.09
N GLY A 36 20.99 12.48 -7.03
CA GLY A 36 20.38 13.75 -7.38
C GLY A 36 20.12 13.78 -8.88
N LEU A 37 18.83 13.76 -9.22
CA LEU A 37 18.30 14.24 -10.49
C LEU A 37 18.80 15.67 -10.72
N GLY A 38 19.74 15.82 -11.66
CA GLY A 38 20.13 17.10 -12.21
C GLY A 38 19.13 17.55 -13.26
N LEU A 39 18.29 18.52 -12.93
CA LEU A 39 17.66 19.39 -13.92
C LEU A 39 18.43 20.71 -13.94
N GLY A 40 19.19 20.92 -15.02
CA GLY A 40 19.75 22.22 -15.39
C GLY A 40 18.87 22.89 -16.43
N SER A 41 18.55 24.17 -16.22
CA SER A 41 17.82 25.03 -17.15
C SER A 41 18.76 26.11 -17.72
N GLY A 42 18.57 26.44 -19.01
CA GLY A 42 19.18 27.59 -19.69
C GLY A 42 19.11 27.50 -21.23
N GLY A 43 18.16 28.20 -21.87
CA GLY A 43 18.15 28.50 -23.33
C GLY A 43 18.85 29.83 -23.64
N PRO A 44 18.63 30.53 -24.79
CA PRO A 44 18.03 30.18 -26.10
C PRO A 44 19.03 30.34 -27.29
N ASP A 45 18.71 29.85 -28.49
CA ASP A 45 19.13 30.41 -29.81
C ASP A 45 18.46 29.61 -30.97
N GLY A 46 17.76 30.30 -31.87
CA GLY A 46 17.32 29.80 -33.19
C GLY A 46 18.29 30.26 -34.30
N PRO A 47 18.13 29.91 -35.61
CA PRO A 47 16.84 29.84 -36.34
C PRO A 47 16.72 28.73 -37.44
N GLY A 48 15.55 28.68 -38.11
CA GLY A 48 15.29 28.03 -39.43
C GLY A 48 15.05 26.50 -39.37
N GLU A 49 14.13 25.85 -40.07
CA GLU A 49 13.40 26.16 -41.30
C GLU A 49 12.19 25.20 -41.40
N ARG A 50 11.04 25.67 -41.93
CA ARG A 50 10.02 24.81 -42.56
C ARG A 50 10.43 24.64 -44.03
N PRO A 51 10.16 23.51 -44.70
CA PRO A 51 8.87 23.40 -45.43
C PRO A 51 8.29 21.99 -45.63
N ASP A 52 6.96 21.97 -45.81
CA ASP A 52 6.14 21.27 -46.82
C ASP A 52 6.22 19.73 -47.06
N ALA A 53 5.03 19.13 -47.07
CA ALA A 53 4.70 17.89 -47.80
C ALA A 53 4.81 18.13 -49.34
N PRO A 54 5.05 17.13 -50.22
CA PRO A 54 4.01 16.14 -50.56
C PRO A 54 4.48 14.75 -51.10
N THR A 55 3.51 13.83 -51.22
CA THR A 55 3.31 12.79 -52.26
C THR A 55 4.44 11.86 -52.75
N GLY A 56 4.16 10.55 -52.67
CA GLY A 56 4.00 9.71 -53.89
C GLY A 56 5.09 8.67 -54.21
N GLY A 57 4.64 7.41 -54.33
CA GLY A 57 5.29 6.29 -55.05
C GLY A 57 6.33 5.53 -54.22
N GLY A 58 6.30 4.22 -54.06
CA GLY A 58 5.79 3.16 -54.92
C GLY A 58 6.96 2.24 -55.31
N GLY A 59 6.86 0.96 -54.99
CA GLY A 59 7.80 -0.11 -55.40
C GLY A 59 8.35 -0.88 -54.20
N ASP A 60 7.77 -2.02 -53.80
CA ASP A 60 7.77 -3.36 -54.41
C ASP A 60 9.02 -4.20 -54.07
N GLY A 61 8.77 -5.39 -53.51
CA GLY A 61 9.83 -6.31 -53.09
C GLY A 61 9.36 -7.32 -52.04
N SER A 62 8.46 -8.21 -52.45
CA SER A 62 7.93 -9.35 -51.70
C SER A 62 8.99 -10.25 -51.07
N GLY A 63 8.70 -10.75 -49.86
CA GLY A 63 9.36 -11.87 -49.21
C GLY A 63 8.41 -12.44 -48.15
N ASP A 64 7.80 -13.56 -48.51
CA ASP A 64 6.80 -14.35 -47.79
C ASP A 64 7.32 -14.93 -46.47
N GLY A 65 6.39 -15.15 -45.52
CA GLY A 65 6.64 -15.61 -44.16
C GLY A 65 5.33 -15.64 -43.37
N GLY A 66 4.42 -16.52 -43.80
CA GLY A 66 3.06 -16.64 -43.28
C GLY A 66 2.97 -16.97 -41.79
N VAL A 67 2.23 -16.12 -41.07
CA VAL A 67 1.65 -16.45 -39.76
C VAL A 67 0.30 -17.12 -39.98
N GLY A 68 0.17 -18.34 -39.45
CA GLY A 68 -1.00 -19.21 -39.61
C GLY A 68 -2.25 -18.63 -38.97
N PHE A 69 -3.06 -17.94 -39.77
CA PHE A 69 -4.49 -17.68 -39.55
C PHE A 69 -5.30 -18.97 -39.76
N GLY A 70 -4.96 -20.04 -39.04
CA GLY A 70 -5.68 -21.32 -39.06
C GLY A 70 -6.65 -21.49 -37.88
N ASP A 71 -6.21 -21.11 -36.67
CA ASP A 71 -6.95 -21.43 -35.45
C ASP A 71 -8.00 -20.38 -35.06
N ALA A 72 -7.82 -19.13 -35.49
CA ALA A 72 -8.75 -18.04 -35.20
C ALA A 72 -9.95 -17.97 -36.17
N VAL A 73 -9.93 -18.77 -37.25
CA VAL A 73 -11.02 -18.82 -38.23
C VAL A 73 -11.95 -20.00 -37.93
N GLU A 74 -11.47 -21.07 -37.31
CA GLU A 74 -12.30 -22.21 -36.89
C GLU A 74 -13.17 -21.85 -35.66
N GLU A 75 -12.64 -21.06 -34.71
CA GLU A 75 -13.41 -20.53 -33.58
C GLU A 75 -14.46 -19.49 -34.02
N LEU A 76 -14.17 -18.74 -35.09
CA LEU A 76 -15.09 -17.78 -35.70
C LEU A 76 -16.13 -18.47 -36.61
N LEU A 77 -15.80 -19.62 -37.20
CA LEU A 77 -16.71 -20.43 -38.01
C LEU A 77 -17.62 -21.31 -37.15
N GLU A 78 -17.19 -21.81 -35.98
CA GLU A 78 -18.10 -22.45 -35.00
C GLU A 78 -19.11 -21.45 -34.41
N TRP A 79 -18.74 -20.18 -34.21
CA TRP A 79 -19.67 -19.12 -33.81
C TRP A 79 -20.62 -18.69 -34.93
N LEU A 80 -20.22 -18.85 -36.20
CA LEU A 80 -21.05 -18.53 -37.38
C LEU A 80 -21.84 -19.73 -37.92
N SER A 81 -21.58 -20.96 -37.45
CA SER A 81 -22.29 -22.19 -37.86
C SER A 81 -22.94 -22.94 -36.71
N SER A 82 -23.03 -22.33 -35.53
CA SER A 82 -24.15 -22.56 -34.61
C SER A 82 -25.43 -22.02 -35.25
N ASP A 83 -25.95 -22.78 -36.20
CA ASP A 83 -27.38 -22.91 -36.39
C ASP A 83 -27.94 -23.45 -35.05
N ASP A 84 -28.13 -22.54 -34.08
CA ASP A 84 -29.30 -22.64 -33.23
C ASP A 84 -30.49 -22.52 -34.19
N GLU A 85 -30.91 -23.67 -34.74
CA GLU A 85 -32.32 -23.82 -35.05
C GLU A 85 -33.06 -23.27 -33.84
N PRO A 86 -33.95 -22.27 -34.00
CA PRO A 86 -34.76 -21.82 -32.89
C PRO A 86 -35.45 -23.08 -32.38
N ARG A 87 -35.09 -23.51 -31.17
CA ARG A 87 -35.84 -24.55 -30.49
C ARG A 87 -37.23 -23.97 -30.30
N ASP A 88 -38.12 -24.33 -31.22
CA ASP A 88 -39.55 -24.09 -31.16
C ASP A 88 -40.03 -24.51 -29.76
N GLY A 89 -40.29 -23.50 -28.95
CA GLY A 89 -40.43 -23.63 -27.52
C GLY A 89 -40.29 -22.33 -26.74
N GLU A 90 -40.16 -21.16 -27.37
CA GLU A 90 -40.59 -19.91 -26.73
C GLU A 90 -42.12 -20.01 -26.57
N PRO A 91 -42.67 -20.02 -25.34
CA PRO A 91 -44.11 -19.95 -25.19
C PRO A 91 -44.59 -18.65 -25.84
N ALA A 92 -45.65 -18.77 -26.65
CA ALA A 92 -46.31 -17.68 -27.33
C ALA A 92 -46.34 -16.39 -26.49
N SER A 93 -45.71 -15.34 -27.02
CA SER A 93 -45.88 -13.92 -26.73
C SER A 93 -46.70 -13.57 -25.47
N VAL A 94 -46.06 -13.69 -24.31
CA VAL A 94 -46.56 -13.10 -23.06
C VAL A 94 -46.41 -11.59 -23.15
N CYS A 95 -47.42 -10.82 -22.74
CA CYS A 95 -47.29 -9.38 -22.65
C CYS A 95 -46.09 -9.01 -21.76
N THR A 96 -45.25 -8.06 -22.20
CA THR A 96 -44.05 -7.68 -21.46
C THR A 96 -44.04 -6.19 -21.14
N VAL A 97 -43.52 -5.88 -19.96
CA VAL A 97 -43.16 -4.53 -19.53
C VAL A 97 -41.69 -4.56 -19.13
N ARG A 98 -40.88 -3.63 -19.64
CA ARG A 98 -39.45 -3.54 -19.34
C ARG A 98 -38.90 -2.15 -19.62
N PHE A 99 -37.77 -1.82 -19.01
CA PHE A 99 -36.96 -0.69 -19.46
C PHE A 99 -36.35 -0.96 -20.85
N ALA A 100 -36.19 0.10 -21.65
CA ALA A 100 -35.58 0.01 -22.98
C ALA A 100 -34.06 -0.21 -22.93
N ALA A 101 -33.42 0.24 -21.85
CA ALA A 101 -32.01 0.11 -21.54
C ALA A 101 -31.85 -0.32 -20.06
N GLU A 102 -30.62 -0.63 -19.66
CA GLU A 102 -30.32 -0.93 -18.26
C GLU A 102 -30.68 0.29 -17.38
N PRO A 103 -31.49 0.12 -16.32
CA PRO A 103 -31.90 1.23 -15.46
C PRO A 103 -30.72 1.68 -14.58
N ALA A 104 -30.43 2.98 -14.58
CA ALA A 104 -29.47 3.60 -13.66
C ALA A 104 -30.20 4.61 -12.75
N PRO A 105 -29.90 4.69 -11.44
CA PRO A 105 -30.62 5.58 -10.53
C PRO A 105 -30.53 7.06 -10.94
N GLY A 106 -31.68 7.73 -10.99
CA GLY A 106 -31.83 9.12 -11.43
C GLY A 106 -31.83 9.32 -12.96
N ALA A 107 -31.58 8.26 -13.74
CA ALA A 107 -31.65 8.34 -15.19
C ALA A 107 -33.10 8.30 -15.67
N THR A 108 -33.40 9.05 -16.73
CA THR A 108 -34.69 8.96 -17.42
C THR A 108 -34.62 7.87 -18.50
N VAL A 109 -35.22 6.72 -18.24
CA VAL A 109 -35.20 5.56 -19.15
C VAL A 109 -36.62 5.28 -19.65
N PRO A 110 -36.84 5.11 -20.97
CA PRO A 110 -38.16 4.77 -21.46
C PRO A 110 -38.54 3.34 -21.06
N VAL A 111 -39.70 3.20 -20.44
CA VAL A 111 -40.38 1.91 -20.25
C VAL A 111 -41.13 1.59 -21.52
N VAL A 112 -41.08 0.32 -21.92
CA VAL A 112 -41.73 -0.16 -23.12
C VAL A 112 -42.69 -1.30 -22.80
N VAL A 113 -43.91 -1.18 -23.31
CA VAL A 113 -44.98 -2.17 -23.13
C VAL A 113 -45.26 -2.83 -24.47
N THR A 114 -45.27 -4.17 -24.48
CA THR A 114 -45.62 -4.96 -25.68
C THR A 114 -46.68 -5.99 -25.37
N ASP A 115 -47.62 -6.18 -26.31
CA ASP A 115 -48.55 -7.30 -26.37
C ASP A 115 -48.22 -8.22 -27.56
N GLU A 116 -49.11 -9.16 -27.87
CA GLU A 116 -48.98 -10.09 -28.99
C GLU A 116 -48.97 -9.39 -30.37
N ARG A 117 -49.44 -8.14 -30.46
CA ARG A 117 -49.54 -7.35 -31.70
C ARG A 117 -48.39 -6.35 -31.85
N GLY A 118 -47.59 -6.15 -30.81
CA GLY A 118 -46.43 -5.27 -30.81
C GLY A 118 -46.48 -4.25 -29.68
N ARG A 119 -46.10 -3.00 -29.96
CA ARG A 119 -46.06 -1.92 -28.98
C ARG A 119 -47.48 -1.48 -28.62
N VAL A 120 -47.75 -1.26 -27.33
CA VAL A 120 -49.09 -0.90 -26.82
C VAL A 120 -49.16 0.58 -26.50
N GLU A 121 -50.00 1.34 -27.20
CA GLU A 121 -50.35 2.74 -26.88
C GLU A 121 -51.41 2.79 -25.76
N GLY A 122 -51.33 3.79 -24.88
CA GLY A 122 -52.33 4.04 -23.84
C GLY A 122 -52.29 3.07 -22.65
N ALA A 123 -51.25 2.24 -22.52
CA ALA A 123 -51.04 1.41 -21.34
C ALA A 123 -50.63 2.29 -20.15
N ARG A 124 -51.30 2.13 -19.00
CA ARG A 124 -50.98 2.84 -17.76
C ARG A 124 -49.84 2.13 -17.05
N VAL A 125 -48.70 2.79 -16.93
CA VAL A 125 -47.49 2.25 -16.29
C VAL A 125 -47.37 2.79 -14.87
N SER A 126 -47.03 1.92 -13.92
CA SER A 126 -46.71 2.28 -12.55
C SER A 126 -45.40 1.65 -12.10
N LEU A 127 -44.70 2.33 -11.21
CA LEU A 127 -43.47 1.88 -10.55
C LEU A 127 -43.73 1.83 -9.05
N ASP A 128 -43.56 0.65 -8.44
CA ASP A 128 -43.84 0.38 -7.03
C ASP A 128 -45.25 0.81 -6.59
N GLY A 129 -46.21 0.67 -7.50
CA GLY A 129 -47.62 1.04 -7.32
C GLY A 129 -47.96 2.50 -7.60
N GLU A 130 -46.98 3.37 -7.86
CA GLU A 130 -47.21 4.78 -8.23
C GLU A 130 -47.28 4.95 -9.76
N VAL A 131 -48.36 5.57 -10.25
CA VAL A 131 -48.57 5.74 -11.70
C VAL A 131 -47.61 6.79 -12.25
N VAL A 132 -46.69 6.36 -13.11
CA VAL A 132 -45.66 7.22 -13.72
C VAL A 132 -46.13 7.84 -15.04
N GLY A 133 -47.07 7.20 -15.73
CA GLY A 133 -47.66 7.76 -16.95
C GLY A 133 -48.38 6.74 -17.82
N THR A 134 -48.70 7.15 -19.04
CA THR A 134 -49.32 6.31 -20.07
C THR A 134 -48.42 6.22 -21.29
N THR A 135 -48.34 5.06 -21.93
CA THR A 135 -47.53 4.88 -23.14
C THR A 135 -48.04 5.70 -24.33
N ASP A 136 -47.10 6.23 -25.11
CA ASP A 136 -47.37 7.00 -26.33
C ASP A 136 -47.66 6.09 -27.54
N GLU A 137 -47.81 6.68 -28.74
CA GLU A 137 -48.00 5.97 -30.02
C GLU A 137 -46.87 4.96 -30.33
N ARG A 138 -45.70 5.08 -29.70
CA ARG A 138 -44.57 4.14 -29.83
C ARG A 138 -44.60 3.03 -28.78
N GLY A 139 -45.61 3.04 -27.92
CA GLY A 139 -45.75 2.15 -26.76
C GLY A 139 -44.69 2.40 -25.69
N THR A 140 -44.23 3.63 -25.55
CA THR A 140 -43.17 4.02 -24.61
C THR A 140 -43.62 5.11 -23.64
N VAL A 141 -43.07 5.11 -22.43
CA VAL A 141 -43.24 6.20 -21.45
C VAL A 141 -41.89 6.50 -20.79
N PRO A 142 -41.40 7.76 -20.78
CA PRO A 142 -40.17 8.11 -20.08
C PRO A 142 -40.40 8.06 -18.56
N VAL A 143 -39.53 7.36 -17.84
CA VAL A 143 -39.61 7.22 -16.38
C VAL A 143 -38.26 7.56 -15.77
N GLU A 144 -38.24 8.39 -14.73
CA GLU A 144 -37.05 8.58 -13.90
C GLU A 144 -36.90 7.39 -12.96
N VAL A 145 -35.77 6.69 -13.03
CA VAL A 145 -35.48 5.53 -12.18
C VAL A 145 -35.20 6.03 -10.75
N PRO A 146 -35.94 5.58 -9.73
CA PRO A 146 -35.71 5.99 -8.35
C PRO A 146 -34.41 5.40 -7.79
N TYR A 147 -33.99 5.90 -6.64
CA TYR A 147 -32.75 5.48 -5.97
C TYR A 147 -32.97 4.28 -5.03
N GLU A 148 -33.65 3.25 -5.53
CA GLU A 148 -33.95 2.00 -4.83
C GLU A 148 -33.43 0.80 -5.64
N ARG A 149 -32.97 -0.26 -4.98
CA ARG A 149 -32.34 -1.40 -5.67
C ARG A 149 -33.32 -2.40 -6.24
N GLU A 150 -34.52 -2.48 -5.67
CA GLU A 150 -35.55 -3.40 -6.12
C GLU A 150 -36.78 -2.59 -6.47
N LEU A 151 -37.23 -2.72 -7.72
CA LEU A 151 -38.37 -2.01 -8.27
C LEU A 151 -39.39 -3.01 -8.81
N THR A 152 -40.66 -2.68 -8.66
CA THR A 152 -41.77 -3.40 -9.27
C THR A 152 -42.35 -2.55 -10.39
N LEU A 153 -42.19 -3.03 -11.62
CA LEU A 153 -42.70 -2.37 -12.81
C LEU A 153 -44.02 -3.02 -13.24
N ASP A 154 -45.08 -2.22 -13.28
CA ASP A 154 -46.44 -2.66 -13.60
C ASP A 154 -46.97 -1.92 -14.83
N ALA A 155 -47.68 -2.62 -15.71
CA ALA A 155 -48.40 -2.03 -16.83
C ALA A 155 -49.83 -2.58 -16.89
N THR A 156 -50.82 -1.69 -16.88
CA THR A 156 -52.23 -2.02 -17.13
C THR A 156 -52.57 -1.62 -18.56
N LEU A 157 -52.87 -2.60 -19.40
CA LEU A 157 -53.11 -2.39 -20.83
C LEU A 157 -54.53 -1.84 -21.08
N PRO A 158 -54.79 -1.15 -22.21
CA PRO A 158 -56.14 -0.73 -22.56
C PRO A 158 -57.04 -1.93 -22.91
N ALA A 159 -58.36 -1.76 -22.75
CA ALA A 159 -59.36 -2.75 -23.13
C ALA A 159 -59.20 -3.18 -24.61
N GLY A 160 -59.18 -4.50 -24.88
CA GLY A 160 -58.97 -5.08 -26.22
C GLY A 160 -57.54 -5.57 -26.51
N SER A 161 -56.60 -5.28 -25.61
CA SER A 161 -55.26 -5.88 -25.64
C SER A 161 -55.35 -7.38 -25.33
N THR A 162 -54.70 -8.23 -26.13
CA THR A 162 -54.68 -9.68 -25.90
C THR A 162 -53.44 -10.04 -25.12
N CYS A 163 -53.61 -10.40 -23.85
CA CYS A 163 -52.56 -11.01 -23.04
C CYS A 163 -52.99 -12.42 -22.66
N SER A 164 -52.24 -13.41 -23.14
CA SER A 164 -52.28 -14.75 -22.57
C SER A 164 -51.59 -14.70 -21.20
N THR A 165 -52.37 -14.65 -20.11
CA THR A 165 -51.83 -14.75 -18.76
C THR A 165 -51.28 -16.16 -18.53
N SER A 166 -49.99 -16.38 -18.76
CA SER A 166 -49.30 -17.49 -18.12
C SER A 166 -49.03 -17.09 -16.67
N ARG A 167 -49.93 -17.48 -15.78
CA ARG A 167 -49.71 -17.39 -14.34
C ARG A 167 -48.74 -18.53 -13.99
N ASP A 168 -47.45 -18.27 -13.96
CA ASP A 168 -46.49 -19.17 -13.30
C ASP A 168 -46.79 -19.15 -11.79
N THR A 169 -47.80 -19.91 -11.38
CA THR A 169 -47.87 -20.38 -10.00
C THR A 169 -46.74 -21.39 -9.86
N ALA A 170 -45.57 -20.91 -9.43
CA ALA A 170 -44.60 -21.75 -8.76
C ALA A 170 -45.36 -22.53 -7.68
N GLY A 171 -45.39 -23.85 -7.84
CA GLY A 171 -46.12 -24.75 -6.97
C GLY A 171 -45.67 -24.57 -5.52
N VAL A 172 -46.54 -24.01 -4.69
CA VAL A 172 -46.59 -24.42 -3.29
C VAL A 172 -47.46 -25.68 -3.28
N GLU A 173 -46.79 -26.83 -3.33
CA GLU A 173 -47.39 -28.09 -2.94
C GLU A 173 -47.94 -27.93 -1.51
N ALA A 174 -49.25 -27.74 -1.40
CA ALA A 174 -49.97 -28.04 -0.18
C ALA A 174 -49.86 -29.57 0.02
N ALA A 175 -48.96 -29.98 0.90
CA ALA A 175 -48.78 -31.37 1.30
C ALA A 175 -50.12 -31.97 1.78
N PRO A 176 -50.55 -33.13 1.26
CA PRO A 176 -51.69 -33.85 1.80
C PRO A 176 -51.27 -34.60 3.07
N ALA A 177 -51.62 -34.08 4.24
CA ALA A 177 -51.55 -34.84 5.48
C ALA A 177 -52.72 -35.85 5.51
N SER A 178 -52.46 -37.11 5.16
CA SER A 178 -53.38 -38.22 5.41
C SER A 178 -53.08 -38.89 6.75
N ALA A 179 -54.11 -38.85 7.59
CA ALA A 179 -54.40 -39.53 8.84
C ALA A 179 -53.67 -40.84 9.20
N ALA A 180 -53.33 -40.97 10.50
CA ALA A 180 -53.45 -42.22 11.25
C ALA A 180 -53.71 -41.98 12.76
N VAL A 181 -54.97 -42.22 13.15
CA VAL A 181 -55.50 -42.95 14.33
C VAL A 181 -54.97 -42.69 15.76
N ALA A 182 -55.95 -42.51 16.66
CA ALA A 182 -55.94 -42.20 18.10
C ALA A 182 -55.28 -43.23 19.06
N PRO A 183 -55.22 -42.92 20.38
CA PRO A 183 -56.30 -43.42 21.23
C PRO A 183 -56.85 -42.46 22.31
N VAL A 184 -58.02 -42.87 22.78
CA VAL A 184 -58.92 -42.41 23.85
C VAL A 184 -58.26 -42.19 25.22
N ALA A 185 -58.61 -41.10 25.93
CA ALA A 185 -59.22 -41.15 27.28
C ALA A 185 -59.56 -39.76 27.86
N ALA A 186 -60.86 -39.55 28.07
CA ALA A 186 -61.56 -38.90 29.20
C ALA A 186 -60.99 -37.64 29.92
N GLY A 187 -61.84 -36.61 30.05
CA GLY A 187 -61.81 -35.75 31.24
C GLY A 187 -62.29 -34.31 31.11
N VAL A 188 -63.62 -34.12 31.04
CA VAL A 188 -64.41 -33.05 31.70
C VAL A 188 -63.96 -31.58 31.59
N GLY A 189 -64.79 -30.74 30.96
CA GLY A 189 -64.84 -29.30 31.22
C GLY A 189 -65.31 -28.44 30.05
N ALA A 190 -66.63 -28.31 29.88
CA ALA A 190 -67.28 -27.24 29.10
C ALA A 190 -68.26 -26.52 30.06
N PRO A 191 -68.89 -25.38 29.70
CA PRO A 191 -68.65 -24.42 28.61
C PRO A 191 -68.65 -22.94 29.08
N GLU A 192 -68.48 -21.96 28.18
CA GLU A 192 -69.54 -20.96 27.93
C GLU A 192 -69.21 -19.98 26.77
N SER A 193 -70.18 -19.91 25.84
CA SER A 193 -70.51 -18.81 24.91
C SER A 193 -69.46 -18.42 23.85
N SER A 194 -69.77 -18.26 22.56
CA SER A 194 -71.05 -17.95 21.92
C SER A 194 -70.99 -18.34 20.44
N ARG A 195 -72.04 -19.03 19.99
CA ARG A 195 -72.32 -19.34 18.58
C ARG A 195 -73.02 -18.14 17.93
N TRP A 196 -72.53 -17.71 16.79
CA TRP A 196 -73.37 -17.28 15.67
C TRP A 196 -72.87 -17.95 14.41
N THR A 197 -73.67 -18.89 13.91
CA THR A 197 -73.60 -19.43 12.55
C THR A 197 -74.20 -18.41 11.58
N ALA A 198 -73.44 -18.02 10.57
CA ALA A 198 -73.99 -17.51 9.32
C ALA A 198 -73.24 -18.19 8.18
N ALA A 199 -73.95 -19.07 7.50
CA ALA A 199 -73.55 -19.62 6.21
C ALA A 199 -73.49 -18.47 5.19
N ALA A 200 -72.29 -18.05 4.80
CA ALA A 200 -72.11 -17.23 3.61
C ALA A 200 -72.06 -18.16 2.40
N GLN A 201 -73.22 -18.31 1.76
CA GLN A 201 -73.32 -18.82 0.41
C GLN A 201 -72.51 -17.90 -0.49
N VAL A 202 -71.45 -18.42 -1.11
CA VAL A 202 -70.76 -17.75 -2.20
C VAL A 202 -71.73 -17.69 -3.37
N ARG A 203 -72.43 -16.56 -3.51
CA ARG A 203 -73.01 -16.16 -4.78
C ARG A 203 -71.86 -15.71 -5.68
N PRO A 204 -71.82 -16.10 -6.97
CA PRO A 204 -71.06 -15.32 -7.92
C PRO A 204 -71.70 -13.93 -7.92
N GLY A 205 -70.98 -12.92 -7.44
CA GLY A 205 -71.34 -11.55 -7.74
C GLY A 205 -70.98 -11.34 -9.20
N GLU A 206 -71.99 -11.11 -10.03
CA GLU A 206 -71.86 -10.21 -11.18
C GLU A 206 -71.11 -8.96 -10.69
N ASP A 207 -69.83 -8.88 -11.02
CA ASP A 207 -69.05 -7.65 -10.95
C ASP A 207 -69.35 -6.89 -12.24
N ASP A 208 -70.49 -6.20 -12.27
CA ASP A 208 -70.78 -5.14 -13.24
C ASP A 208 -70.05 -3.86 -12.81
N GLY A 209 -68.72 -3.96 -12.72
CA GLY A 209 -67.81 -2.82 -12.67
C GLY A 209 -67.28 -2.58 -14.08
N ASP A 210 -67.32 -1.34 -14.55
CA ASP A 210 -66.71 -0.92 -15.81
C ASP A 210 -65.22 -1.33 -15.86
N ASP A 211 -64.90 -2.52 -16.36
CA ASP A 211 -63.55 -2.97 -16.71
C ASP A 211 -63.11 -2.22 -17.99
N ALA A 212 -62.91 -0.91 -17.87
CA ALA A 212 -62.28 -0.09 -18.90
C ALA A 212 -60.77 -0.36 -18.99
N ASP A 213 -60.21 -1.00 -17.97
CA ASP A 213 -58.81 -1.39 -17.89
C ASP A 213 -58.64 -2.86 -18.31
N GLY A 214 -57.71 -3.12 -19.22
CA GLY A 214 -57.37 -4.45 -19.72
C GLY A 214 -56.41 -5.23 -18.81
N PRO A 215 -55.76 -6.28 -19.33
CA PRO A 215 -54.87 -7.13 -18.53
C PRO A 215 -53.69 -6.36 -17.89
N ARG A 216 -53.22 -6.84 -16.74
CA ARG A 216 -52.05 -6.29 -16.03
C ARG A 216 -50.83 -7.19 -16.17
N VAL A 217 -49.67 -6.58 -16.38
CA VAL A 217 -48.35 -7.23 -16.44
C VAL A 217 -47.46 -6.64 -15.37
N THR A 218 -46.75 -7.49 -14.62
CA THR A 218 -45.86 -7.08 -13.52
C THR A 218 -44.46 -7.69 -13.73
N ARG A 219 -43.41 -6.92 -13.44
CA ARG A 219 -42.02 -7.35 -13.53
C ARG A 219 -41.19 -6.78 -12.38
N GLY A 220 -40.48 -7.65 -11.64
CA GLY A 220 -39.41 -7.22 -10.73
C GLY A 220 -38.16 -6.80 -11.50
N VAL A 221 -37.55 -5.69 -11.11
CA VAL A 221 -36.33 -5.13 -11.70
C VAL A 221 -35.34 -4.83 -10.59
N THR A 222 -34.11 -5.31 -10.74
CA THR A 222 -33.00 -4.94 -9.86
C THR A 222 -32.23 -3.80 -10.50
N VAL A 223 -31.87 -2.80 -9.70
CA VAL A 223 -31.08 -1.65 -10.13
C VAL A 223 -29.73 -1.70 -9.42
N ASP A 224 -28.68 -1.81 -10.20
CA ASP A 224 -27.31 -1.70 -9.74
C ASP A 224 -26.80 -0.25 -9.87
N GLY A 225 -25.69 0.06 -9.18
CA GLY A 225 -25.15 1.40 -9.20
C GLY A 225 -23.87 1.57 -8.39
N GLU A 226 -22.76 1.91 -9.05
CA GLU A 226 -21.53 2.30 -8.37
C GLU A 226 -21.46 3.82 -8.17
N VAL A 227 -21.42 4.25 -6.90
CA VAL A 227 -21.29 5.67 -6.56
C VAL A 227 -19.82 6.11 -6.63
N ARG A 228 -19.54 7.11 -7.46
CA ARG A 228 -18.24 7.76 -7.57
C ARG A 228 -18.31 9.20 -7.07
N ILE A 229 -17.31 9.59 -6.28
CA ILE A 229 -17.18 10.94 -5.73
C ILE A 229 -15.89 11.58 -6.28
N ALA A 230 -16.04 12.66 -7.06
CA ALA A 230 -14.97 13.50 -7.53
C ALA A 230 -14.82 14.73 -6.63
N VAL A 231 -13.58 15.25 -6.54
CA VAL A 231 -13.27 16.48 -5.78
C VAL A 231 -12.48 17.39 -6.71
N GLU A 232 -13.02 18.57 -6.97
CA GLU A 232 -12.40 19.60 -7.78
C GLU A 232 -11.94 20.75 -6.87
N GLY A 233 -10.66 21.14 -7.01
CA GLY A 233 -10.01 22.13 -6.17
C GLY A 233 -9.09 21.52 -5.09
N GLU A 234 -8.20 22.33 -4.54
CA GLU A 234 -7.34 21.93 -3.42
C GLU A 234 -8.10 22.07 -2.09
N PRO A 235 -8.20 21.01 -1.26
CA PRO A 235 -8.95 21.04 -0.01
C PRO A 235 -8.18 21.76 1.11
N ILE A 236 -8.09 23.08 1.01
CA ILE A 236 -7.45 23.94 2.01
C ILE A 236 -8.47 24.29 3.11
N PRO A 237 -8.09 24.23 4.41
CA PRO A 237 -8.98 24.57 5.52
C PRO A 237 -9.65 25.94 5.35
N GLY A 238 -10.98 25.98 5.51
CA GLY A 238 -11.78 27.21 5.40
C GLY A 238 -12.14 27.61 3.97
N GLU A 239 -11.48 27.06 2.95
CA GLU A 239 -11.81 27.25 1.54
C GLU A 239 -12.97 26.33 1.10
N ARG A 240 -13.46 26.53 -0.13
CA ARG A 240 -14.53 25.74 -0.71
C ARG A 240 -13.99 24.90 -1.87
N VAL A 241 -14.33 23.62 -1.87
CA VAL A 241 -14.09 22.68 -2.97
C VAL A 241 -15.41 22.21 -3.55
N THR A 242 -15.41 21.84 -4.83
CA THR A 242 -16.61 21.28 -5.47
C THR A 242 -16.54 19.77 -5.42
N LEU A 243 -17.50 19.15 -4.75
CA LEU A 243 -17.73 17.71 -4.83
C LEU A 243 -18.63 17.44 -6.04
N GLY A 244 -18.33 16.41 -6.81
CA GLY A 244 -19.23 15.85 -7.81
C GLY A 244 -19.56 14.40 -7.43
N ALA A 245 -20.83 14.05 -7.38
CA ALA A 245 -21.29 12.71 -7.07
C ALA A 245 -22.09 12.15 -8.25
N THR A 246 -21.73 10.95 -8.69
CA THR A 246 -22.38 10.26 -9.80
C THR A 246 -22.62 8.80 -9.46
N VAL A 247 -23.71 8.22 -9.95
CA VAL A 247 -24.00 6.79 -9.90
C VAL A 247 -24.06 6.28 -11.33
N ASP A 248 -23.16 5.36 -11.69
CA ASP A 248 -22.98 4.87 -13.07
C ASP A 248 -22.87 5.96 -14.16
N GLY A 249 -22.37 7.13 -13.77
CA GLY A 249 -22.19 8.30 -14.65
C GLY A 249 -23.35 9.28 -14.64
N GLU A 250 -24.51 8.92 -14.08
CA GLU A 250 -25.63 9.86 -13.88
C GLU A 250 -25.39 10.71 -12.62
N PRO A 251 -25.61 12.03 -12.68
CA PRO A 251 -25.56 12.89 -11.50
C PRO A 251 -26.46 12.40 -10.35
N MET A 252 -25.88 12.27 -9.16
CA MET A 252 -26.67 12.03 -7.96
C MET A 252 -27.28 13.34 -7.48
N ARG A 253 -28.44 13.71 -8.03
CA ARG A 253 -29.18 14.93 -7.64
C ARG A 253 -29.71 14.82 -6.22
N GLU A 254 -29.86 15.92 -5.50
CA GLU A 254 -30.47 15.97 -4.15
C GLU A 254 -29.92 14.94 -3.12
N ALA A 255 -28.72 14.43 -3.33
CA ALA A 255 -28.11 13.44 -2.46
C ALA A 255 -27.60 14.12 -1.19
N THR A 256 -27.83 13.49 -0.05
CA THR A 256 -27.32 13.97 1.25
C THR A 256 -25.80 13.88 1.27
N VAL A 257 -25.14 15.01 1.54
CA VAL A 257 -23.70 15.08 1.77
C VAL A 257 -23.43 15.17 3.28
N SER A 258 -22.56 14.30 3.78
CA SER A 258 -22.09 14.32 5.16
C SER A 258 -20.56 14.31 5.24
N VAL A 259 -20.02 14.97 6.27
CA VAL A 259 -18.59 15.04 6.58
C VAL A 259 -18.40 14.48 7.98
N ASP A 260 -17.59 13.43 8.11
CA ASP A 260 -17.33 12.71 9.36
C ASP A 260 -18.61 12.35 10.13
N GLY A 261 -19.68 12.00 9.37
CA GLY A 261 -20.99 11.62 9.90
C GLY A 261 -21.95 12.78 10.16
N GLN A 262 -21.52 14.04 10.01
CA GLN A 262 -22.39 15.21 10.15
C GLN A 262 -22.92 15.65 8.78
N ARG A 263 -24.24 15.71 8.61
CA ARG A 263 -24.88 16.23 7.38
C ARG A 263 -24.53 17.70 7.21
N VAL A 264 -24.02 18.06 6.03
CA VAL A 264 -23.62 19.44 5.69
C VAL A 264 -24.52 20.07 4.63
N GLY A 265 -25.17 19.28 3.78
CA GLY A 265 -26.07 19.78 2.74
C GLY A 265 -26.52 18.68 1.78
N THR A 266 -27.02 19.09 0.62
CA THR A 266 -27.45 18.20 -0.47
C THR A 266 -26.81 18.62 -1.79
N THR A 267 -26.58 17.67 -2.69
CA THR A 267 -26.14 17.98 -4.07
C THR A 267 -27.24 18.68 -4.87
N ASP A 268 -26.84 19.44 -5.89
CA ASP A 268 -27.72 20.09 -6.86
C ASP A 268 -28.11 19.17 -8.03
N ASP A 269 -28.80 19.71 -9.03
CA ASP A 269 -29.29 18.97 -10.22
C ASP A 269 -28.15 18.40 -11.10
N GLU A 270 -26.93 18.93 -10.96
CA GLU A 270 -25.73 18.43 -11.62
C GLU A 270 -24.95 17.43 -10.74
N GLY A 271 -25.51 17.05 -9.59
CA GLY A 271 -24.87 16.16 -8.63
C GLY A 271 -23.69 16.82 -7.92
N ARG A 272 -23.62 18.15 -7.90
CA ARG A 272 -22.51 18.91 -7.32
C ARG A 272 -22.84 19.47 -5.95
N TYR A 273 -21.83 19.61 -5.10
CA TYR A 273 -21.95 20.28 -3.81
C TYR A 273 -20.70 21.09 -3.48
N ARG A 274 -20.88 22.36 -3.12
CA ARG A 274 -19.77 23.26 -2.71
C ARG A 274 -19.45 23.06 -1.23
N LEU A 275 -18.61 22.07 -0.94
CA LEU A 275 -18.16 21.74 0.40
C LEU A 275 -17.19 22.81 0.93
N ARG A 276 -17.47 23.35 2.12
CA ARG A 276 -16.50 24.14 2.88
C ARG A 276 -15.63 23.21 3.72
N VAL A 277 -14.32 23.24 3.50
CA VAL A 277 -13.38 22.40 4.23
C VAL A 277 -13.31 22.87 5.69
N PRO A 278 -13.46 21.97 6.68
CA PRO A 278 -13.35 22.33 8.09
C PRO A 278 -12.00 23.01 8.40
N THR A 279 -12.03 24.04 9.27
CA THR A 279 -10.82 24.76 9.71
C THR A 279 -10.05 24.01 10.79
N ASP A 280 -10.76 23.14 11.50
CA ASP A 280 -10.27 22.38 12.64
C ASP A 280 -10.56 20.91 12.38
N GLY A 281 -9.63 20.03 12.73
CA GLY A 281 -9.81 18.60 12.55
C GLY A 281 -8.55 17.85 12.14
N PRO A 282 -8.71 16.58 11.76
CA PRO A 282 -7.63 15.73 11.27
C PRO A 282 -7.07 16.19 9.92
N ASP A 283 -5.94 15.61 9.52
CA ASP A 283 -5.32 15.80 8.20
C ASP A 283 -6.15 15.23 7.03
N SER A 284 -7.25 14.53 7.30
CA SER A 284 -8.13 13.95 6.29
C SER A 284 -9.56 13.92 6.80
N ILE A 285 -10.53 14.30 5.97
CA ILE A 285 -11.97 14.22 6.28
C ILE A 285 -12.63 13.09 5.48
N ARG A 286 -13.67 12.49 6.04
CA ARG A 286 -14.48 11.45 5.39
C ARG A 286 -15.76 12.05 4.87
N VAL A 287 -15.92 12.09 3.55
CA VAL A 287 -17.13 12.57 2.90
C VAL A 287 -17.97 11.39 2.45
N ARG A 288 -19.26 11.41 2.78
CA ARG A 288 -20.24 10.41 2.35
C ARG A 288 -21.38 11.11 1.63
N VAL A 289 -21.77 10.55 0.47
CA VAL A 289 -22.88 11.05 -0.35
C VAL A 289 -23.87 9.91 -0.53
N GLU A 290 -25.13 10.14 -0.14
CA GLU A 290 -26.17 9.10 -0.08
C GLU A 290 -27.51 9.63 -0.60
N ARG A 291 -28.19 8.83 -1.44
CA ARG A 291 -29.58 9.03 -1.85
C ARG A 291 -30.27 7.67 -1.97
N GLY A 292 -31.40 7.51 -1.29
CA GLY A 292 -32.09 6.22 -1.19
C GLY A 292 -31.14 5.14 -0.66
N GLU A 293 -31.04 4.03 -1.38
CA GLU A 293 -30.20 2.87 -1.04
C GLU A 293 -28.79 2.93 -1.65
N PHE A 294 -28.49 4.00 -2.39
CA PHE A 294 -27.20 4.22 -3.04
C PHE A 294 -26.34 5.19 -2.23
N GLY A 295 -25.12 4.78 -1.94
CA GLY A 295 -24.20 5.53 -1.10
C GLY A 295 -22.74 5.32 -1.48
N GLY A 296 -21.97 6.40 -1.46
CA GLY A 296 -20.53 6.39 -1.66
C GLY A 296 -19.80 7.10 -0.53
N GLU A 297 -18.54 6.71 -0.30
CA GLU A 297 -17.69 7.35 0.69
C GLU A 297 -16.29 7.60 0.12
N LYS A 298 -15.73 8.78 0.40
CA LYS A 298 -14.40 9.20 -0.02
C LYS A 298 -13.65 9.89 1.10
N ARG A 299 -12.39 9.51 1.29
CA ARG A 299 -11.47 10.26 2.15
C ARG A 299 -10.82 11.38 1.33
N ILE A 300 -10.84 12.60 1.87
CA ILE A 300 -10.23 13.78 1.27
C ILE A 300 -9.11 14.23 2.21
N ASP A 301 -7.87 14.22 1.71
CA ASP A 301 -6.72 14.71 2.45
C ASP A 301 -6.72 16.24 2.48
N VAL A 302 -6.76 16.81 3.67
CA VAL A 302 -6.81 18.25 3.89
C VAL A 302 -5.41 18.83 3.74
N THR A 303 -5.28 19.86 2.91
CA THR A 303 -4.01 20.53 2.64
C THR A 303 -3.71 21.52 3.76
N ASN A 304 -3.16 21.02 4.86
CA ASN A 304 -2.83 21.81 6.04
C ASN A 304 -1.51 22.57 5.91
N LEU A 305 -1.44 23.73 6.58
CA LEU A 305 -0.17 24.42 6.82
C LEU A 305 0.69 23.56 7.76
N ARG A 306 1.96 23.36 7.42
CA ARG A 306 2.90 22.55 8.20
C ARG A 306 4.24 23.26 8.36
N ALA A 307 4.85 23.07 9.52
CA ALA A 307 6.20 23.54 9.82
C ALA A 307 7.17 22.37 9.73
N VAL A 308 8.09 22.39 8.75
CA VAL A 308 9.15 21.39 8.65
C VAL A 308 10.44 21.98 9.19
N VAL A 309 10.93 21.44 10.29
CA VAL A 309 12.17 21.89 10.94
C VAL A 309 13.33 21.02 10.50
N ARG A 310 14.41 21.65 10.03
CA ARG A 310 15.65 20.96 9.62
C ARG A 310 16.84 21.55 10.38
N PRO A 311 17.48 20.77 11.27
CA PRO A 311 18.75 21.16 11.87
C PRO A 311 19.83 21.28 10.80
N ALA A 312 20.80 22.18 10.99
CA ALA A 312 21.96 22.28 10.11
C ALA A 312 22.91 21.08 10.24
N THR A 313 22.87 20.39 11.37
CA THR A 313 23.64 19.20 11.69
C THR A 313 22.78 17.93 11.60
N ILE A 314 23.41 16.75 11.57
CA ILE A 314 22.69 15.46 11.58
C ILE A 314 21.83 15.30 12.84
N LEU A 315 22.30 15.84 13.96
CA LEU A 315 21.64 15.80 15.26
C LEU A 315 21.13 17.20 15.62
N ALA A 316 19.90 17.30 16.15
CA ALA A 316 19.37 18.54 16.73
C ALA A 316 19.96 18.84 18.11
N ILE A 317 20.86 19.81 18.17
CA ILE A 317 21.56 20.21 19.39
C ILE A 317 20.98 21.54 19.88
N PRO A 318 20.65 21.67 21.18
CA PRO A 318 20.28 22.96 21.77
C PRO A 318 21.27 24.08 21.44
N GLY A 319 20.78 25.23 20.99
CA GLY A 319 21.62 26.35 20.55
C GLY A 319 22.23 26.20 19.16
N GLY A 320 22.00 25.07 18.47
CA GLY A 320 22.44 24.86 17.09
C GLY A 320 21.52 25.53 16.07
N ASP A 321 22.05 25.81 14.88
CA ASP A 321 21.27 26.42 13.79
C ASP A 321 20.27 25.44 13.18
N ALA A 322 19.08 25.96 12.86
CA ALA A 322 18.04 25.24 12.14
C ALA A 322 17.29 26.15 11.18
N VAL A 323 16.60 25.53 10.23
CA VAL A 323 15.69 26.20 9.30
C VAL A 323 14.30 25.63 9.47
N VAL A 324 13.31 26.49 9.69
CA VAL A 324 11.90 26.11 9.56
C VAL A 324 11.43 26.46 8.16
N VAL A 325 10.75 25.50 7.52
CA VAL A 325 10.13 25.67 6.19
C VAL A 325 8.62 25.61 6.37
N ALA A 326 7.92 26.68 6.03
CA ALA A 326 6.47 26.72 5.99
C ALA A 326 5.97 26.07 4.68
N ARG A 327 5.13 25.05 4.80
CA ARG A 327 4.57 24.31 3.66
C ARG A 327 3.06 24.25 3.71
N LEU A 328 2.44 24.35 2.54
CA LEU A 328 1.02 24.09 2.31
C LEU A 328 0.94 23.04 1.19
N GLY A 329 0.67 21.79 1.56
CA GLY A 329 0.85 20.65 0.66
C GLY A 329 2.28 20.59 0.13
N ASN A 330 2.43 20.62 -1.20
CA ASN A 330 3.74 20.58 -1.87
C ASN A 330 4.37 21.98 -2.09
N ARG A 331 3.67 23.06 -1.72
CA ARG A 331 4.09 24.45 -1.97
C ARG A 331 4.73 25.05 -0.71
N THR A 332 5.70 25.94 -0.89
CA THR A 332 6.28 26.73 0.21
C THR A 332 5.50 28.02 0.41
N VAL A 333 5.36 28.46 1.67
CA VAL A 333 4.55 29.63 2.03
C VAL A 333 5.46 30.80 2.45
N PRO A 334 5.59 31.86 1.64
CA PRO A 334 6.33 33.06 2.01
C PRO A 334 5.54 33.94 3.00
N ASN A 335 6.24 34.84 3.71
CA ASN A 335 5.65 35.81 4.64
C ASN A 335 4.81 35.19 5.78
N ALA A 336 4.98 33.90 6.08
CA ALA A 336 4.34 33.25 7.21
C ALA A 336 5.00 33.71 8.51
N THR A 337 4.21 34.20 9.46
CA THR A 337 4.72 34.59 10.78
C THR A 337 5.06 33.35 11.59
N VAL A 338 6.27 33.30 12.12
CA VAL A 338 6.79 32.19 12.91
C VAL A 338 6.97 32.63 14.36
N THR A 339 6.45 31.85 15.28
CA THR A 339 6.68 32.02 16.73
C THR A 339 7.27 30.75 17.33
N LEU A 340 8.03 30.89 18.42
CA LEU A 340 8.63 29.80 19.17
C LEU A 340 8.34 30.01 20.66
N GLY A 341 7.65 29.06 21.29
CA GLY A 341 7.26 29.20 22.69
C GLY A 341 6.34 30.40 22.97
N GLY A 342 5.64 30.90 21.94
CA GLY A 342 4.79 32.10 22.01
C GLY A 342 5.50 33.41 21.64
N GLU A 343 6.83 33.42 21.57
CA GLU A 343 7.59 34.60 21.17
C GLU A 343 7.78 34.67 19.65
N ARG A 344 7.70 35.88 19.08
CA ARG A 344 7.83 36.07 17.63
C ARG A 344 9.29 35.98 17.19
N LEU A 345 9.59 35.02 16.32
CA LEU A 345 10.91 34.87 15.71
C LEU A 345 11.09 35.74 14.45
N GLY A 346 10.05 35.79 13.60
CA GLY A 346 10.14 36.50 12.33
C GLY A 346 9.08 36.06 11.33
N THR A 347 9.36 36.28 10.04
CA THR A 347 8.52 35.85 8.91
C THR A 347 9.35 35.05 7.91
N THR A 348 8.74 34.08 7.24
CA THR A 348 9.42 33.30 6.20
C THR A 348 9.78 34.15 4.98
N ASP A 349 10.91 33.84 4.34
CA ASP A 349 11.38 34.48 3.11
C ASP A 349 10.56 34.06 1.87
N ALA A 350 10.97 34.51 0.68
CA ALA A 350 10.30 34.18 -0.59
C ALA A 350 10.29 32.66 -0.90
N GLN A 351 11.21 31.91 -0.30
CA GLN A 351 11.34 30.46 -0.42
C GLN A 351 10.61 29.73 0.73
N GLY A 352 9.86 30.46 1.56
CA GLY A 352 9.11 29.93 2.69
C GLY A 352 9.99 29.44 3.84
N ARG A 353 11.21 29.97 3.99
CA ARG A 353 12.19 29.56 5.00
C ARG A 353 12.44 30.64 6.03
N LEU A 354 12.72 30.24 7.27
CA LEU A 354 13.24 31.10 8.32
C LEU A 354 14.35 30.37 9.07
N ARG A 355 15.51 31.01 9.20
CA ARG A 355 16.64 30.51 10.01
C ARG A 355 16.42 30.90 11.48
N PHE A 356 16.72 29.98 12.38
CA PHE A 356 16.61 30.22 13.82
C PHE A 356 17.55 29.30 14.60
N SER A 357 17.82 29.64 15.86
CA SER A 357 18.54 28.77 16.79
C SER A 357 17.58 27.84 17.51
N LEU A 358 17.94 26.57 17.58
CA LEU A 358 17.21 25.55 18.32
C LEU A 358 17.13 25.92 19.83
N PRO A 359 15.94 25.87 20.46
CA PRO A 359 15.75 26.25 21.86
C PRO A 359 16.38 25.24 22.82
N SER A 360 16.83 25.70 23.98
CA SER A 360 17.28 24.83 25.07
C SER A 360 16.14 24.05 25.72
N ASP A 361 14.93 24.61 25.72
CA ASP A 361 13.72 23.91 26.12
C ASP A 361 13.20 23.03 24.97
N PRO A 362 13.26 21.69 25.10
CA PRO A 362 12.80 20.78 24.06
C PRO A 362 11.27 20.73 23.92
N THR A 363 10.53 21.26 24.91
CA THR A 363 9.06 21.33 24.90
C THR A 363 8.51 22.56 24.18
N ALA A 364 9.39 23.48 23.79
CA ALA A 364 9.01 24.64 22.99
C ALA A 364 8.32 24.22 21.68
N VAL A 365 7.22 24.90 21.37
CA VAL A 365 6.40 24.66 20.18
C VAL A 365 6.68 25.76 19.16
N ILE A 366 6.94 25.37 17.92
CA ILE A 366 6.94 26.29 16.80
C ILE A 366 5.51 26.45 16.31
N ALA A 367 5.02 27.68 16.22
CA ALA A 367 3.76 27.96 15.56
C ALA A 367 3.98 28.80 14.29
N LEU A 368 3.27 28.44 13.23
CA LEU A 368 3.19 29.19 11.99
C LEU A 368 1.82 29.81 11.84
N ARG A 369 1.78 31.03 11.30
CA ARG A 369 0.55 31.69 10.86
C ARG A 369 0.73 32.27 9.46
N ALA A 370 -0.15 31.87 8.54
CA ALA A 370 -0.21 32.42 7.18
C ALA A 370 -1.67 32.76 6.85
N GLY A 371 -2.03 34.05 6.86
CA GLY A 371 -3.43 34.48 6.79
C GLY A 371 -4.24 33.92 7.96
N ASP A 372 -5.24 33.12 7.63
CA ASP A 372 -6.11 32.43 8.60
C ASP A 372 -5.63 31.02 8.95
N LEU A 373 -4.66 30.47 8.20
CA LEU A 373 -4.10 29.15 8.47
C LEU A 373 -3.11 29.22 9.63
N THR A 374 -3.20 28.24 10.53
CA THR A 374 -2.27 28.09 11.65
C THR A 374 -1.73 26.67 11.72
N ALA A 375 -0.48 26.52 12.14
CA ALA A 375 0.16 25.22 12.33
C ALA A 375 0.98 25.23 13.62
N ARG A 376 1.05 24.09 14.31
CA ARG A 376 1.87 23.92 15.51
C ARG A 376 2.72 22.67 15.35
N GLN A 377 4.01 22.78 15.66
CA GLN A 377 4.98 21.70 15.57
C GLN A 377 5.75 21.57 16.88
N SER A 378 5.69 20.38 17.48
CA SER A 378 6.51 20.03 18.64
C SER A 378 7.95 19.73 18.20
N LEU A 379 8.90 20.21 18.99
CA LEU A 379 10.33 19.92 18.81
C LEU A 379 10.80 18.68 19.58
N VAL A 380 9.98 18.11 20.47
CA VAL A 380 10.34 16.94 21.29
C VAL A 380 10.82 15.75 20.43
N PRO A 381 10.13 15.36 19.34
CA PRO A 381 10.59 14.23 18.51
C PRO A 381 11.96 14.50 17.87
N LEU A 382 12.26 15.76 17.56
CA LEU A 382 13.52 16.18 16.96
C LEU A 382 14.69 15.98 17.93
N TYR A 383 14.48 16.27 19.22
CA TYR A 383 15.47 16.05 20.28
C TYR A 383 15.53 14.61 20.79
N ALA A 384 14.52 13.79 20.55
CA ALA A 384 14.50 12.40 21.05
C ALA A 384 15.68 11.57 20.51
N VAL A 385 16.03 11.77 19.23
CA VAL A 385 17.18 11.08 18.61
C VAL A 385 18.49 11.54 19.24
N THR A 386 18.64 12.84 19.52
CA THR A 386 19.88 13.35 20.12
C THR A 386 20.04 12.93 21.57
N ALA A 387 18.94 12.89 22.33
CA ALA A 387 18.91 12.34 23.67
C ALA A 387 19.30 10.84 23.70
N LEU A 388 18.78 10.05 22.75
CA LEU A 388 19.13 8.63 22.62
C LEU A 388 20.61 8.43 22.32
N VAL A 389 21.16 9.16 21.35
CA VAL A 389 22.59 9.08 21.00
C VAL A 389 23.46 9.50 22.19
N ALA A 390 23.11 10.58 22.87
CA ALA A 390 23.83 11.02 24.07
C ALA A 390 23.82 9.96 25.17
N LEU A 391 22.67 9.32 25.42
CA LEU A 391 22.54 8.23 26.40
C LEU A 391 23.44 7.04 26.04
N LEU A 392 23.47 6.63 24.77
CA LEU A 392 24.31 5.54 24.31
C LEU A 392 25.80 5.85 24.46
N VAL A 393 26.22 7.09 24.17
CA VAL A 393 27.60 7.55 24.37
C VAL A 393 27.97 7.52 25.85
N VAL A 394 27.10 8.00 26.74
CA VAL A 394 27.33 7.96 28.19
C VAL A 394 27.41 6.51 28.70
N LEU A 395 26.54 5.63 28.23
CA LEU A 395 26.54 4.21 28.58
C LEU A 395 27.82 3.50 28.10
N ALA A 396 28.25 3.77 26.87
CA ALA A 396 29.49 3.25 26.31
C ALA A 396 30.71 3.72 27.11
N LEU A 397 30.75 5.00 27.46
CA LEU A 397 31.81 5.56 28.30
C LEU A 397 31.81 4.92 29.70
N ALA A 398 30.64 4.74 30.31
CA ALA A 398 30.50 4.06 31.60
C ALA A 398 31.00 2.61 31.56
N LEU A 399 30.71 1.87 30.49
CA LEU A 399 31.21 0.51 30.23
C LEU A 399 32.74 0.49 30.08
N VAL A 400 33.31 1.44 29.35
CA VAL A 400 34.77 1.59 29.19
C VAL A 400 35.43 1.87 30.55
N VAL A 401 34.89 2.81 31.34
CA VAL A 401 35.41 3.10 32.68
C VAL A 401 35.27 1.90 33.62
N ALA A 402 34.15 1.18 33.58
CA ALA A 402 33.94 -0.02 34.39
C ALA A 402 34.95 -1.13 34.04
N LYS A 403 35.25 -1.32 32.75
CA LYS A 403 36.26 -2.26 32.27
C LYS A 403 37.67 -1.85 32.68
N LEU A 404 38.01 -0.56 32.58
CA LEU A 404 39.32 -0.02 32.96
C LEU A 404 39.56 -0.03 34.47
N ARG A 405 38.52 0.13 35.29
CA ARG A 405 38.63 0.09 36.77
C ARG A 405 38.76 -1.32 37.36
N GLY A 406 38.79 -2.39 36.54
CA GLY A 406 39.16 -3.72 37.00
C GLY A 406 38.36 -4.25 38.20
N ARG A 407 37.09 -3.88 38.36
CA ARG A 407 36.22 -4.49 39.38
C ARG A 407 35.49 -5.71 38.83
N THR A 408 36.26 -6.77 38.56
CA THR A 408 35.75 -8.14 38.65
C THR A 408 35.72 -8.55 40.12
N GLY A 409 34.81 -7.94 40.89
CA GLY A 409 34.47 -8.43 42.22
C GLY A 409 33.36 -9.46 42.08
N ASN A 410 33.71 -10.74 42.21
CA ASN A 410 32.86 -11.93 42.31
C ASN A 410 31.34 -11.70 42.31
N VAL A 411 30.70 -11.89 41.16
CA VAL A 411 29.26 -12.18 41.09
C VAL A 411 29.07 -13.69 41.00
N ARG A 412 29.36 -14.37 42.10
CA ARG A 412 28.86 -15.72 42.37
C ARG A 412 28.09 -15.66 43.68
N GLY A 413 26.79 -15.51 43.55
CA GLY A 413 25.88 -15.47 44.68
C GLY A 413 24.46 -15.18 44.22
N THR A 414 23.68 -16.25 44.23
CA THR A 414 22.22 -16.31 44.43
C THR A 414 21.28 -15.95 43.27
N ALA A 415 20.70 -17.03 42.72
CA ALA A 415 19.29 -17.06 42.38
C ALA A 415 18.45 -16.55 43.56
N ILE A 416 17.47 -15.66 43.31
CA ILE A 416 16.23 -15.45 44.09
C ILE A 416 15.30 -14.47 43.30
N SER A 417 14.02 -14.58 43.64
CA SER A 417 12.75 -14.16 43.04
C SER A 417 12.59 -12.75 42.43
N LEU A 418 11.60 -12.68 41.54
CA LEU A 418 11.21 -11.56 40.66
C LEU A 418 10.87 -10.26 41.41
N THR A 419 10.46 -10.32 42.68
CA THR A 419 10.07 -9.17 43.49
C THR A 419 11.26 -8.35 43.99
N GLU A 420 12.43 -8.96 44.18
CA GLU A 420 13.67 -8.25 44.51
C GLU A 420 14.24 -7.49 43.30
N ARG A 421 13.93 -7.95 42.07
CA ARG A 421 14.47 -7.37 40.82
C ARG A 421 13.92 -5.98 40.54
N LEU A 422 12.66 -5.71 40.90
CA LEU A 422 12.03 -4.39 40.76
C LEU A 422 12.61 -3.36 41.75
N ARG A 423 12.81 -3.74 43.02
CA ARG A 423 13.48 -2.86 44.01
C ARG A 423 14.98 -2.70 43.76
N ARG A 424 15.60 -3.67 43.10
CA ARG A 424 17.01 -3.62 42.70
C ARG A 424 17.19 -2.79 41.42
N LEU A 425 16.24 -2.78 40.50
CA LEU A 425 16.18 -1.83 39.37
C LEU A 425 16.01 -0.39 39.85
N ALA A 426 15.11 -0.13 40.80
CA ALA A 426 14.93 1.19 41.38
C ALA A 426 16.21 1.70 42.08
N ARG A 427 16.87 0.87 42.89
CA ARG A 427 18.18 1.21 43.50
C ARG A 427 19.33 1.22 42.50
N TRP A 428 19.24 0.47 41.41
CA TRP A 428 20.23 0.49 40.34
C TRP A 428 20.14 1.77 39.52
N LEU A 429 18.94 2.29 39.27
CA LEU A 429 18.72 3.58 38.62
C LEU A 429 19.17 4.75 39.51
N VAL A 430 18.83 4.73 40.80
CA VAL A 430 19.32 5.75 41.76
C VAL A 430 20.84 5.63 41.95
N GLY A 431 21.38 4.41 41.98
CA GLY A 431 22.82 4.16 42.04
C GLY A 431 23.55 4.49 40.74
N LEU A 432 22.91 4.43 39.58
CA LEU A 432 23.43 4.85 38.28
C LEU A 432 23.53 6.38 38.25
N ALA A 433 22.48 7.08 38.68
CA ALA A 433 22.49 8.54 38.81
C ALA A 433 23.63 9.02 39.71
N PHE A 434 23.79 8.43 40.92
CA PHE A 434 24.89 8.75 41.84
C PHE A 434 26.28 8.32 41.34
N ARG A 435 26.37 7.24 40.54
CA ARG A 435 27.65 6.81 39.94
C ARG A 435 28.05 7.64 38.74
N VAL A 436 27.10 8.20 38.01
CA VAL A 436 27.36 9.11 36.90
C VAL A 436 27.88 10.44 37.45
N THR A 437 27.27 11.00 38.50
CA THR A 437 27.82 12.18 39.19
C THR A 437 29.19 11.90 39.81
N ALA A 438 29.37 10.79 40.53
CA ALA A 438 30.69 10.44 41.11
C ALA A 438 31.74 10.08 40.05
N ALA A 439 31.34 9.58 38.87
CA ALA A 439 32.24 9.35 37.75
C ALA A 439 32.63 10.66 37.04
N LEU A 440 31.71 11.62 36.96
CA LEU A 440 31.97 12.96 36.43
C LEU A 440 32.93 13.73 37.34
N GLU A 441 32.68 13.71 38.66
CA GLU A 441 33.56 14.30 39.67
C GLU A 441 34.92 13.60 39.68
N GLY A 442 34.94 12.26 39.61
CA GLY A 442 36.20 11.50 39.54
C GLY A 442 36.99 11.72 38.25
N LEU A 443 36.32 12.01 37.12
CA LEU A 443 36.96 12.37 35.86
C LEU A 443 37.59 13.76 35.95
N LEU A 444 36.84 14.72 36.52
CA LEU A 444 37.33 16.09 36.73
C LEU A 444 38.50 16.11 37.71
N ASP A 445 38.45 15.34 38.79
CA ASP A 445 39.56 15.20 39.74
C ASP A 445 40.76 14.50 39.11
N TRP A 446 40.55 13.46 38.32
CA TRP A 446 41.63 12.79 37.60
C TRP A 446 42.30 13.72 36.58
N LEU A 447 41.52 14.51 35.84
CA LEU A 447 42.01 15.51 34.89
C LEU A 447 42.76 16.62 35.62
N ALA A 448 42.24 17.08 36.76
CA ALA A 448 42.86 18.11 37.57
C ALA A 448 44.17 17.62 38.23
N VAL A 449 44.24 16.37 38.68
CA VAL A 449 45.48 15.75 39.19
C VAL A 449 46.51 15.59 38.08
N ARG A 450 46.10 15.19 36.87
CA ARG A 450 47.01 15.08 35.72
C ARG A 450 47.50 16.44 35.22
N LEU A 451 46.64 17.46 35.20
CA LEU A 451 47.02 18.84 34.87
C LEU A 451 47.95 19.43 35.94
N ARG A 452 47.71 19.16 37.23
CA ARG A 452 48.63 19.56 38.31
C ARG A 452 49.97 18.85 38.21
N ALA A 453 49.99 17.55 37.90
CA ALA A 453 51.21 16.79 37.66
C ALA A 453 51.98 17.32 36.44
N LEU A 454 51.28 17.64 35.35
CA LEU A 454 51.87 18.26 34.16
C LEU A 454 52.47 19.65 34.49
N ARG A 455 51.76 20.45 35.28
CA ARG A 455 52.18 21.80 35.69
C ARG A 455 53.37 21.75 36.66
N ALA A 456 53.44 20.76 37.54
CA ALA A 456 54.59 20.52 38.43
C ALA A 456 55.83 20.08 37.65
N VAL A 457 55.66 19.20 36.65
CA VAL A 457 56.73 18.82 35.74
C VAL A 457 57.21 20.02 34.92
N LEU A 458 56.30 20.84 34.39
CA LEU A 458 56.65 22.07 33.67
C LEU A 458 57.36 23.10 34.57
N ALA A 459 56.93 23.25 35.83
CA ALA A 459 57.57 24.13 36.80
C ALA A 459 58.98 23.64 37.19
N SER A 460 59.18 22.32 37.32
CA SER A 460 60.52 21.74 37.53
C SER A 460 61.44 21.92 36.33
N LEU A 461 60.89 22.07 35.12
CA LEU A 461 61.66 22.33 33.90
C LEU A 461 62.06 23.81 33.76
N THR A 462 61.29 24.75 34.31
CA THR A 462 61.66 26.18 34.34
C THR A 462 62.64 26.54 35.45
N ALA A 463 62.77 25.70 36.48
CA ALA A 463 63.70 25.92 37.60
C ALA A 463 65.15 25.48 37.31
N LEU A 464 65.37 24.65 36.28
CA LEU A 464 66.70 24.24 35.86
C LEU A 464 67.11 25.01 34.60
N GLY A 465 67.69 26.19 34.82
CA GLY A 465 68.48 26.88 33.81
C GLY A 465 69.75 26.08 33.50
N SER A 466 69.70 25.18 32.52
CA SER A 466 70.88 24.68 31.77
C SER A 466 70.48 23.79 30.58
N LEU A 467 70.46 24.43 29.42
CA LEU A 467 70.91 24.04 28.07
C LEU A 467 70.82 22.57 27.61
N GLY A 468 70.09 22.38 26.50
CA GLY A 468 70.38 21.39 25.45
C GLY A 468 69.67 20.06 25.59
N ALA A 469 70.11 19.22 26.53
CA ALA A 469 69.74 17.80 26.57
C ALA A 469 68.26 17.54 26.88
N VAL A 470 67.62 18.47 27.61
CA VAL A 470 66.21 18.34 27.99
C VAL A 470 65.27 18.72 26.83
N ARG A 471 65.71 19.56 25.89
CA ARG A 471 64.91 19.92 24.70
C ARG A 471 64.74 18.71 23.78
N ASP A 472 65.76 17.89 23.62
CA ASP A 472 65.71 16.68 22.77
C ASP A 472 64.97 15.52 23.44
N ALA A 473 65.06 15.40 24.77
CA ALA A 473 64.27 14.43 25.53
C ALA A 473 62.77 14.79 25.56
N VAL A 474 62.43 16.08 25.67
CA VAL A 474 61.05 16.57 25.63
C VAL A 474 60.52 16.54 24.19
N ALA A 475 61.31 16.87 23.17
CA ALA A 475 60.91 16.72 21.77
C ALA A 475 60.70 15.24 21.40
N GLY A 476 61.55 14.34 21.90
CA GLY A 476 61.40 12.90 21.75
C GLY A 476 60.16 12.35 22.46
N ALA A 477 59.89 12.80 23.69
CA ALA A 477 58.71 12.39 24.44
C ALA A 477 57.40 12.98 23.88
N LEU A 478 57.42 14.22 23.38
CA LEU A 478 56.28 14.87 22.73
C LEU A 478 56.02 14.25 21.35
N ALA A 479 57.06 13.91 20.58
CA ALA A 479 56.93 13.16 19.32
C ALA A 479 56.41 11.73 19.56
N TRP A 480 56.81 11.08 20.66
CA TRP A 480 56.28 9.76 21.04
C TRP A 480 54.81 9.83 21.50
N LEU A 481 54.41 10.92 22.19
CA LEU A 481 53.02 11.19 22.57
C LEU A 481 52.14 11.65 21.40
N LEU A 482 52.68 12.41 20.45
CA LEU A 482 52.03 12.83 19.19
C LEU A 482 52.03 11.72 18.12
N ALA A 483 52.78 10.63 18.31
CA ALA A 483 52.74 9.43 17.47
C ALA A 483 51.65 8.41 17.89
N LEU A 484 50.93 8.66 18.99
CA LEU A 484 49.79 7.86 19.42
C LEU A 484 48.54 7.90 18.50
N PRO A 485 48.30 8.89 17.62
CA PRO A 485 47.28 8.81 16.58
C PRO A 485 47.77 8.15 15.27
N GLY A 486 49.09 8.02 15.07
CA GLY A 486 49.67 7.64 13.78
C GLY A 486 49.59 6.15 13.42
N ARG A 487 49.43 5.26 14.40
CA ARG A 487 49.37 3.80 14.13
C ARG A 487 47.97 3.30 13.77
N ALA A 488 46.93 4.10 14.01
CA ALA A 488 45.61 3.87 13.43
C ALA A 488 45.56 4.35 11.95
N TRP A 489 46.26 5.44 11.63
CA TRP A 489 46.34 5.97 10.26
C TRP A 489 47.20 5.12 9.32
N ALA A 490 48.28 4.51 9.81
CA ALA A 490 49.08 3.58 9.00
C ALA A 490 48.31 2.29 8.64
N ALA A 491 47.52 1.75 9.57
CA ALA A 491 46.64 0.60 9.32
C ALA A 491 45.54 0.92 8.30
N LEU A 492 45.01 2.15 8.36
CA LEU A 492 43.97 2.65 7.45
C LEU A 492 44.52 2.93 6.04
N LEU A 493 45.75 3.45 5.91
CA LEU A 493 46.40 3.62 4.61
C LEU A 493 46.86 2.29 4.00
N THR A 494 47.32 1.32 4.80
CA THR A 494 47.61 -0.04 4.29
C THR A 494 46.34 -0.79 3.88
N MET A 495 45.21 -0.55 4.55
CA MET A 495 43.91 -1.11 4.18
C MET A 495 43.36 -0.47 2.90
N VAL A 496 43.51 0.85 2.74
CA VAL A 496 43.15 1.58 1.50
C VAL A 496 44.05 1.21 0.32
N ALA A 497 45.34 0.93 0.54
CA ALA A 497 46.25 0.41 -0.48
C ALA A 497 45.96 -1.06 -0.84
N TRP A 498 45.51 -1.88 0.12
CA TRP A 498 45.10 -3.26 -0.11
C TRP A 498 43.76 -3.34 -0.88
N LEU A 499 42.79 -2.48 -0.55
CA LEU A 499 41.52 -2.38 -1.29
C LEU A 499 41.67 -1.78 -2.70
N ARG A 500 42.66 -0.91 -2.95
CA ARG A 500 42.95 -0.41 -4.32
C ARG A 500 43.78 -1.37 -5.17
N GLY A 501 44.34 -2.44 -4.59
CA GLY A 501 45.09 -3.47 -5.29
C GLY A 501 44.28 -4.73 -5.68
N LEU A 502 42.99 -4.74 -5.40
CA LEU A 502 42.14 -5.93 -5.57
C LEU A 502 41.63 -6.26 -7.00
N PRO A 503 41.77 -5.44 -8.07
CA PRO A 503 41.36 -5.89 -9.40
C PRO A 503 42.46 -6.63 -10.19
N GLY A 504 43.54 -7.12 -9.54
CA GLY A 504 44.67 -7.75 -10.24
C GLY A 504 45.00 -9.20 -9.87
N ARG A 505 44.34 -9.81 -8.88
CA ARG A 505 44.82 -11.09 -8.28
C ARG A 505 43.84 -12.27 -8.33
N LEU A 506 42.96 -12.31 -9.34
CA LEU A 506 42.23 -13.54 -9.71
C LEU A 506 42.61 -14.05 -11.11
N ARG A 507 43.72 -13.57 -11.68
CA ARG A 507 44.25 -14.07 -12.96
C ARG A 507 45.71 -14.49 -12.84
N ARG A 508 46.03 -15.38 -11.89
CA ARG A 508 47.17 -16.31 -11.96
C ARG A 508 47.21 -17.24 -10.76
N ARG A 509 47.39 -18.52 -11.09
CA ARG A 509 47.61 -19.72 -10.29
C ARG A 509 46.35 -20.46 -9.83
N GLY A 510 45.94 -21.58 -10.42
CA GLY A 510 46.61 -22.41 -11.44
C GLY A 510 47.91 -23.06 -10.95
N ALA A 511 47.80 -24.32 -10.54
CA ALA A 511 48.87 -25.32 -10.34
C ALA A 511 49.12 -25.75 -8.87
N ASP A 512 48.89 -27.05 -8.71
CA ASP A 512 49.55 -28.04 -7.87
C ASP A 512 49.13 -28.07 -6.38
N ASP A 513 48.28 -29.05 -6.02
CA ASP A 513 48.61 -30.42 -5.57
C ASP A 513 48.84 -30.41 -4.06
N GLY A 514 48.24 -31.25 -3.22
CA GLY A 514 47.48 -32.47 -3.40
C GLY A 514 47.65 -33.27 -2.11
N THR A 515 46.56 -33.77 -1.51
CA THR A 515 46.41 -34.91 -0.55
C THR A 515 45.13 -34.68 0.27
N ALA A 516 43.99 -35.25 -0.11
CA ALA A 516 43.58 -36.64 0.08
C ALA A 516 43.34 -37.02 1.56
N THR A 517 42.08 -36.85 2.00
CA THR A 517 41.39 -37.86 2.82
C THR A 517 39.96 -37.92 2.36
N ALA A 518 39.63 -39.07 1.77
CA ALA A 518 38.31 -39.47 1.37
C ALA A 518 37.40 -39.64 2.59
N ASP A 519 36.17 -39.15 2.48
CA ASP A 519 35.03 -39.99 2.81
C ASP A 519 34.04 -39.87 1.65
N ASP A 520 33.67 -41.03 1.14
CA ASP A 520 32.99 -41.26 -0.11
C ASP A 520 31.56 -41.73 0.22
N SER A 521 30.56 -41.06 -0.34
CA SER A 521 29.30 -41.69 -0.74
C SER A 521 28.47 -40.67 -1.49
N VAL A 522 28.90 -40.41 -2.72
CA VAL A 522 28.02 -39.97 -3.80
C VAL A 522 27.24 -41.19 -4.27
N THR A 523 25.94 -41.25 -3.95
CA THR A 523 24.97 -41.90 -4.83
C THR A 523 24.54 -40.86 -5.85
N ALA A 524 25.18 -40.89 -7.02
CA ALA A 524 24.69 -40.24 -8.23
C ALA A 524 23.75 -41.24 -8.91
N THR A 525 22.46 -40.87 -8.99
CA THR A 525 21.50 -41.45 -9.91
C THR A 525 20.58 -40.35 -10.39
N GLY A 526 20.70 -39.96 -11.67
CA GLY A 526 19.59 -39.43 -12.46
C GLY A 526 19.59 -37.91 -12.73
N ALA A 527 19.96 -37.57 -13.96
CA ALA A 527 19.36 -36.54 -14.85
C ALA A 527 18.99 -35.15 -14.28
N ASP A 528 19.66 -34.10 -14.78
CA ASP A 528 19.18 -32.71 -14.92
C ASP A 528 18.07 -32.22 -13.95
N GLU A 529 18.30 -32.28 -12.63
CA GLU A 529 17.47 -31.53 -11.68
C GLU A 529 17.96 -30.08 -11.65
N ARG A 530 17.40 -29.27 -12.56
CA ARG A 530 17.49 -27.81 -12.53
C ARG A 530 17.06 -27.34 -11.13
N ASP A 531 17.81 -26.41 -10.53
CA ASP A 531 17.56 -25.82 -9.20
C ASP A 531 16.11 -25.29 -9.10
N ASP A 532 15.17 -26.14 -8.67
CA ASP A 532 13.77 -25.75 -8.51
C ASP A 532 13.65 -24.88 -7.24
N PRO A 533 13.15 -23.64 -7.35
CA PRO A 533 13.05 -22.74 -6.21
C PRO A 533 12.17 -23.33 -5.10
N ALA A 534 12.75 -23.47 -3.91
CA ALA A 534 12.10 -24.10 -2.77
C ALA A 534 11.22 -23.08 -2.02
N GLY A 535 9.91 -23.15 -2.28
CA GLY A 535 8.88 -22.41 -1.54
C GLY A 535 8.30 -21.21 -2.29
N LEU A 536 7.18 -20.69 -1.78
CA LEU A 536 6.35 -19.68 -2.45
C LEU A 536 7.13 -18.40 -2.81
N ARG A 537 7.97 -17.91 -1.90
CA ARG A 537 8.77 -16.68 -2.09
C ARG A 537 9.81 -16.82 -3.19
N GLU A 538 10.42 -18.00 -3.31
CA GLU A 538 11.46 -18.24 -4.30
C GLU A 538 10.87 -18.41 -5.70
N ARG A 539 9.75 -19.13 -5.81
CA ARG A 539 8.95 -19.26 -7.05
C ARG A 539 8.46 -17.91 -7.56
N TRP A 540 7.91 -17.08 -6.66
CA TRP A 540 7.51 -15.71 -7.01
C TRP A 540 8.69 -14.86 -7.49
N ARG A 541 9.85 -14.92 -6.81
CA ARG A 541 11.05 -14.17 -7.23
C ARG A 541 11.63 -14.68 -8.55
N ALA A 542 11.54 -15.97 -8.83
CA ALA A 542 11.95 -16.53 -10.11
C ALA A 542 11.06 -16.01 -11.23
N PHE A 543 9.73 -16.08 -11.07
CA PHE A 543 8.76 -15.53 -12.01
C PHE A 543 8.93 -14.02 -12.23
N ALA A 544 9.04 -13.23 -11.15
CA ALA A 544 9.18 -11.78 -11.25
C ALA A 544 10.49 -11.36 -11.97
N ARG A 545 11.55 -12.15 -11.86
CA ARG A 545 12.81 -11.94 -12.59
C ARG A 545 12.67 -12.20 -14.09
N TRP A 546 11.80 -13.12 -14.50
CA TRP A 546 11.52 -13.37 -15.92
C TRP A 546 10.79 -12.21 -16.57
N VAL A 547 9.86 -11.59 -15.84
CA VAL A 547 9.00 -10.51 -16.34
C VAL A 547 9.70 -9.14 -16.27
N ALA A 548 10.45 -8.87 -15.21
CA ALA A 548 11.11 -7.56 -15.01
C ALA A 548 12.54 -7.70 -14.42
N PRO A 549 13.53 -8.15 -15.21
CA PRO A 549 14.86 -8.54 -14.71
C PRO A 549 15.55 -7.50 -13.82
N GLU A 550 15.47 -6.22 -14.19
CA GLU A 550 16.13 -5.12 -13.49
C GLU A 550 15.21 -4.32 -12.55
N ARG A 551 13.88 -4.43 -12.74
CA ARG A 551 12.89 -3.57 -12.08
C ARG A 551 11.98 -4.30 -11.08
N TRP A 552 12.03 -5.63 -11.04
CA TRP A 552 11.14 -6.42 -10.18
C TRP A 552 11.15 -6.06 -8.68
N PRO A 553 12.27 -5.64 -8.03
CA PRO A 553 12.25 -5.29 -6.60
C PRO A 553 11.45 -4.01 -6.31
N GLN A 554 11.19 -3.19 -7.33
CA GLN A 554 10.46 -1.93 -7.25
C GLN A 554 9.02 -2.03 -7.76
N ARG A 555 8.62 -3.21 -8.28
CA ARG A 555 7.30 -3.47 -8.86
C ARG A 555 6.38 -4.15 -7.85
N THR A 556 5.11 -3.76 -7.84
CA THR A 556 4.11 -4.46 -7.03
C THR A 556 3.74 -5.80 -7.68
N PRO A 557 3.21 -6.78 -6.91
CA PRO A 557 2.76 -8.04 -7.50
C PRO A 557 1.70 -7.88 -8.59
N GLY A 558 0.93 -6.79 -8.58
CA GLY A 558 -0.02 -6.48 -9.65
C GLY A 558 0.59 -5.92 -10.91
N GLU A 559 1.63 -5.12 -10.76
CA GLU A 559 2.38 -4.62 -11.91
C GLU A 559 3.16 -5.75 -12.59
N VAL A 560 3.73 -6.69 -11.82
CA VAL A 560 4.37 -7.89 -12.38
C VAL A 560 3.35 -8.76 -13.12
N ALA A 561 2.17 -9.00 -12.53
CA ALA A 561 1.12 -9.80 -13.18
C ALA A 561 0.59 -9.17 -14.48
N ARG A 562 0.42 -7.84 -14.50
CA ARG A 562 -0.04 -7.12 -15.69
C ARG A 562 1.00 -7.16 -16.81
N GLU A 563 2.26 -6.89 -16.48
CA GLU A 563 3.36 -6.95 -17.46
C GLU A 563 3.53 -8.37 -18.01
N ALA A 564 3.38 -9.41 -17.17
CA ALA A 564 3.47 -10.80 -17.61
C ALA A 564 2.37 -11.14 -18.63
N ALA A 565 1.14 -10.69 -18.37
CA ALA A 565 0.03 -10.84 -19.30
C ALA A 565 0.27 -10.09 -20.64
N GLU A 566 0.84 -8.89 -20.59
CA GLU A 566 1.22 -8.12 -21.79
C GLU A 566 2.37 -8.77 -22.58
N THR A 567 3.22 -9.58 -21.91
CA THR A 567 4.35 -10.30 -22.51
C THR A 567 3.95 -11.69 -23.03
N GLY A 568 2.69 -12.09 -22.91
CA GLY A 568 2.16 -13.35 -23.47
C GLY A 568 2.05 -14.52 -22.50
N PHE A 569 2.41 -14.37 -21.21
CA PHE A 569 2.30 -15.46 -20.24
C PHE A 569 0.84 -15.89 -19.99
N PRO A 570 0.57 -17.19 -19.72
CA PRO A 570 -0.77 -17.71 -19.44
C PRO A 570 -1.49 -16.95 -18.32
N HIS A 571 -2.57 -16.26 -18.67
CA HIS A 571 -3.29 -15.37 -17.75
C HIS A 571 -3.76 -16.06 -16.45
N GLU A 572 -4.23 -17.31 -16.55
CA GLU A 572 -4.73 -18.08 -15.41
C GLU A 572 -3.62 -18.41 -14.41
N SER A 573 -2.49 -18.94 -14.91
CA SER A 573 -1.32 -19.30 -14.09
C SER A 573 -0.68 -18.06 -13.44
N VAL A 574 -0.58 -16.94 -14.16
CA VAL A 574 -0.12 -15.66 -13.60
C VAL A 574 -1.04 -15.19 -12.47
N ARG A 575 -2.35 -15.26 -12.69
CA ARG A 575 -3.36 -14.82 -11.71
C ARG A 575 -3.29 -15.68 -10.44
N ASP A 576 -3.15 -16.99 -10.58
CA ASP A 576 -3.13 -17.91 -9.45
C ASP A 576 -1.86 -17.80 -8.61
N LEU A 577 -0.68 -17.74 -9.25
CA LEU A 577 0.57 -17.52 -8.53
C LEU A 577 0.56 -16.17 -7.79
N THR A 578 0.09 -15.11 -8.46
CA THR A 578 -0.01 -13.77 -7.87
C THR A 578 -1.01 -13.73 -6.71
N ARG A 579 -2.15 -14.40 -6.84
CA ARG A 579 -3.19 -14.47 -5.80
C ARG A 579 -2.66 -15.19 -4.56
N VAL A 580 -2.03 -16.36 -4.72
CA VAL A 580 -1.48 -17.11 -3.58
C VAL A 580 -0.38 -16.31 -2.88
N PHE A 581 0.51 -15.66 -3.63
CA PHE A 581 1.55 -14.81 -3.05
C PHE A 581 0.97 -13.62 -2.27
N ARG A 582 -0.04 -12.94 -2.82
CA ARG A 582 -0.72 -11.82 -2.15
C ARG A 582 -1.43 -12.24 -0.87
N ASP A 583 -2.14 -13.37 -0.92
CA ASP A 583 -2.87 -13.90 0.22
C ASP A 583 -1.95 -14.21 1.42
N VAL A 584 -0.75 -14.73 1.16
CA VAL A 584 0.23 -15.07 2.20
C VAL A 584 1.02 -13.86 2.69
N GLU A 585 1.58 -13.04 1.80
CA GLU A 585 2.46 -11.92 2.18
C GLU A 585 1.69 -10.66 2.64
N TYR A 586 0.53 -10.40 2.04
CA TYR A 586 -0.24 -9.17 2.28
C TYR A 586 -1.62 -9.45 2.88
N GLY A 587 -2.17 -10.64 2.68
CA GLY A 587 -3.50 -11.05 3.15
C GLY A 587 -3.52 -11.70 4.55
N GLY A 588 -2.35 -11.88 5.18
CA GLY A 588 -2.23 -12.46 6.51
C GLY A 588 -2.68 -13.92 6.63
N ARG A 589 -2.79 -14.64 5.51
CA ARG A 589 -3.16 -16.06 5.50
C ARG A 589 -1.94 -16.95 5.74
N PRO A 590 -2.06 -18.05 6.50
CA PRO A 590 -0.96 -18.98 6.71
C PRO A 590 -0.60 -19.72 5.41
N GLU A 591 0.69 -20.01 5.24
CA GLU A 591 1.20 -20.90 4.20
C GLU A 591 0.77 -22.34 4.54
N THR A 592 -0.21 -22.88 3.80
CA THR A 592 -0.68 -24.27 3.94
C THR A 592 -0.15 -25.14 2.80
N PRO A 593 0.01 -26.46 3.00
CA PRO A 593 0.47 -27.36 1.94
C PRO A 593 -0.34 -27.26 0.65
N GLU A 594 -1.67 -27.11 0.72
CA GLU A 594 -2.51 -26.99 -0.50
C GLU A 594 -2.27 -25.67 -1.26
N ARG A 595 -1.91 -24.59 -0.55
CA ARG A 595 -1.55 -23.31 -1.20
C ARG A 595 -0.17 -23.38 -1.82
N GLU A 596 0.76 -24.05 -1.16
CA GLU A 596 2.09 -24.27 -1.71
C GLU A 596 2.04 -25.13 -2.98
N GLU A 597 1.21 -26.18 -2.98
CA GLU A 597 0.94 -27.02 -4.15
C GLU A 597 0.31 -26.21 -5.28
N ARG A 598 -0.74 -25.42 -5.01
CA ARG A 598 -1.35 -24.53 -6.01
C ARG A 598 -0.35 -23.53 -6.61
N ALA A 599 0.52 -22.96 -5.78
CA ALA A 599 1.57 -22.06 -6.26
C ALA A 599 2.64 -22.78 -7.07
N ARG A 600 2.95 -24.05 -6.74
CA ARG A 600 3.86 -24.89 -7.51
C ARG A 600 3.28 -25.20 -8.90
N THR A 601 2.05 -25.70 -8.97
CA THR A 601 1.35 -25.96 -10.25
C THR A 601 1.27 -24.73 -11.13
N ALA A 602 0.93 -23.56 -10.55
CA ALA A 602 0.88 -22.31 -11.29
C ALA A 602 2.27 -21.87 -11.78
N PHE A 603 3.32 -22.07 -10.98
CA PHE A 603 4.70 -21.76 -11.38
C PHE A 603 5.22 -22.71 -12.47
N ASP A 604 4.90 -24.00 -12.38
CA ASP A 604 5.31 -24.99 -13.37
C ASP A 604 4.70 -24.71 -14.74
N ALA A 605 3.40 -24.35 -14.79
CA ALA A 605 2.76 -23.93 -16.03
C ALA A 605 3.41 -22.68 -16.67
N LEU A 606 3.88 -21.73 -15.85
CA LEU A 606 4.60 -20.55 -16.33
C LEU A 606 6.01 -20.87 -16.82
N ARG A 607 6.68 -21.83 -16.18
CA ARG A 607 8.00 -22.32 -16.59
C ARG A 607 7.90 -23.06 -17.93
N ASP A 608 6.93 -23.96 -18.06
CA ASP A 608 6.74 -24.77 -19.27
C ASP A 608 6.39 -23.89 -20.48
N HIS A 609 5.55 -22.86 -20.30
CA HIS A 609 5.27 -21.88 -21.35
C HIS A 609 6.53 -21.14 -21.83
N ARG A 610 7.35 -20.65 -20.88
CA ARG A 610 8.63 -19.99 -21.22
C ARG A 610 9.60 -20.92 -21.93
N GLU A 611 9.64 -22.19 -21.55
CA GLU A 611 10.49 -23.19 -22.20
C GLU A 611 10.00 -23.50 -23.61
N ALA A 612 8.68 -23.51 -23.85
CA ALA A 612 8.10 -23.65 -25.18
C ALA A 612 8.48 -22.47 -26.10
N ASP A 613 8.35 -21.23 -25.62
CA ASP A 613 8.74 -20.03 -26.37
C ASP A 613 10.25 -19.99 -26.70
N ALA A 614 11.09 -20.56 -25.83
CA ALA A 614 12.55 -20.61 -26.03
C ALA A 614 13.00 -21.71 -27.02
N VAL A 615 12.11 -22.62 -27.41
CA VAL A 615 12.39 -23.67 -28.41
C VAL A 615 12.06 -23.17 -29.83
N ASP A 616 11.09 -22.27 -29.98
CA ASP A 616 10.68 -21.71 -31.28
C ASP A 616 11.72 -20.72 -31.86
N ASP A 617 12.59 -20.15 -31.03
CA ASP A 617 13.62 -19.17 -31.42
C ASP A 617 15.02 -19.79 -31.68
N ARG A 618 15.11 -21.13 -31.84
CA ARG A 618 16.35 -21.80 -32.28
C ARG A 618 16.35 -21.94 -33.79
N PRO A 619 17.29 -21.30 -34.53
CA PRO A 619 17.45 -21.58 -35.95
C PRO A 619 17.86 -23.04 -36.14
N ASP A 620 17.20 -23.75 -37.04
CA ASP A 620 17.55 -25.11 -37.47
C ASP A 620 19.04 -25.16 -37.83
N GLU A 621 19.86 -25.79 -36.96
CA GLU A 621 21.20 -26.21 -37.37
C GLU A 621 21.02 -27.35 -38.38
N GLU A 622 21.23 -27.00 -39.65
CA GLU A 622 21.31 -27.94 -40.76
C GLU A 622 22.14 -29.17 -40.38
N SER A 623 21.51 -30.32 -40.50
CA SER A 623 22.14 -31.64 -40.51
C SER A 623 23.31 -31.66 -41.51
N GLU A 624 24.54 -31.49 -41.02
CA GLU A 624 25.74 -31.66 -41.83
C GLU A 624 25.89 -33.15 -42.18
N VAL A 625 25.37 -33.52 -43.36
CA VAL A 625 25.65 -34.79 -44.03
C VAL A 625 27.14 -34.81 -44.39
N THR A 626 27.96 -35.41 -43.54
CA THR A 626 29.32 -35.77 -43.91
C THR A 626 29.30 -37.00 -44.83
N ASP A 627 29.30 -36.76 -46.13
CA ASP A 627 29.82 -37.69 -47.13
C ASP A 627 31.35 -37.66 -47.09
N ARG A 628 31.95 -38.78 -46.66
CA ARG A 628 33.28 -39.26 -47.08
C ARG A 628 33.50 -40.67 -46.53
N GLY A 629 33.48 -41.67 -47.41
CA GLY A 629 34.01 -43.01 -47.15
C GLY A 629 33.38 -44.10 -47.99
#